data_AF-A0A949IJY1-F1
#
_entry.id   AF-A0A949IJY1-F1
#
_cell.length_a   1.000
_cell.length_b   1.000
_cell.length_c   1.000
_cell.angle_alpha   90.00
_cell.angle_beta   90.00
_cell.angle_gamma   90.00
#
_symmetry.space_group_name_H-M   'P 1'
#
loop_
_entity.id
_entity.type
_entity.pdbx_description
1 polymer ?
#
loop_
_entity_poly.entity_id
_entity_poly.type
_entity_poly.pdbx_seq_one_letter_code
_entity_poly.pdbx_strand_id
1 'polypeptide(L)'
;MLTSRLLGFCLSLFILASALLPVGASAHSLVATYVTWGVDEYELFGLTKVEIAKQFKDILGFDEQDSRIFFVGYNRAGFGRPGFLVTFASGKVAAIRRLFIDGGGCHILGPTFTTKKEALNFMIQGLSAQPNRSAKDQARLVEARKKLAALTG
;
A
#
# COMPACT_ATOMS: atom_id res chain seq x y z
N MET A 1 -59.40 18.76 -29.02
CA MET A 1 -58.25 17.84 -29.14
C MET A 1 -56.98 18.53 -28.65
N LEU A 2 -56.81 18.76 -27.34
CA LEU A 2 -55.68 19.53 -26.83
C LEU A 2 -55.25 19.15 -25.39
N THR A 3 -55.41 17.90 -24.98
CA THR A 3 -55.01 17.46 -23.62
C THR A 3 -54.06 16.26 -23.60
N SER A 4 -53.83 15.60 -24.74
CA SER A 4 -53.00 14.39 -24.79
C SER A 4 -51.50 14.64 -25.03
N ARG A 5 -51.06 15.89 -25.24
CA ARG A 5 -49.65 16.21 -25.54
C ARG A 5 -48.82 16.64 -24.32
N LEU A 6 -49.41 16.90 -23.16
CA LEU A 6 -48.66 17.28 -21.96
C LEU A 6 -48.18 16.08 -21.12
N LEU A 7 -48.82 14.91 -21.23
CA LEU A 7 -48.46 13.75 -20.41
C LEU A 7 -47.20 13.01 -20.91
N GLY A 8 -46.88 13.14 -22.20
CA GLY A 8 -45.71 12.47 -22.81
C GLY A 8 -44.36 13.11 -22.45
N PHE A 9 -44.35 14.40 -22.10
CA PHE A 9 -43.11 15.12 -21.79
C PHE A 9 -42.61 14.89 -20.36
N CYS A 10 -43.49 14.51 -19.42
CA CYS A 10 -43.10 14.22 -18.03
C CYS A 10 -42.49 12.82 -17.87
N LEU A 11 -42.90 11.83 -18.68
CA LEU A 11 -42.34 10.47 -18.60
C LEU A 11 -40.93 10.36 -19.21
N SER A 12 -40.60 11.17 -20.23
CA SER A 12 -39.26 11.16 -20.84
C SER A 12 -38.19 11.78 -19.95
N LEU A 13 -38.56 12.68 -19.03
CA LEU A 13 -37.61 13.27 -18.08
C LEU A 13 -37.24 12.33 -16.93
N PHE A 14 -38.11 11.40 -16.55
CA PHE A 14 -37.83 10.42 -15.49
C PHE A 14 -36.86 9.31 -15.94
N ILE A 15 -36.88 8.94 -17.22
CA ILE A 15 -35.99 7.90 -17.75
C ILE A 15 -34.56 8.45 -17.93
N LEU A 16 -34.39 9.74 -18.25
CA LEU A 16 -33.05 10.34 -18.39
C LEU A 16 -32.37 10.61 -17.03
N ALA A 17 -33.15 10.86 -15.97
CA ALA A 17 -32.60 11.06 -14.62
C ALA A 17 -32.11 9.73 -13.98
N SER A 18 -32.59 8.59 -14.45
CA SER A 18 -32.20 7.27 -13.95
C SER A 18 -30.82 6.80 -14.45
N ALA A 19 -30.33 7.39 -15.54
CA ALA A 19 -29.02 7.07 -16.13
C ALA A 19 -27.85 7.83 -15.49
N LEU A 20 -28.13 8.77 -14.57
CA LEU A 20 -27.15 9.54 -13.81
C LEU A 20 -27.10 9.12 -12.34
N LEU A 21 -27.51 7.88 -12.02
CA LEU A 21 -27.02 7.29 -10.79
C LEU A 21 -25.50 7.24 -10.93
N PRO A 22 -24.72 7.91 -10.06
CA PRO A 22 -23.32 7.61 -9.99
C PRO A 22 -23.30 6.12 -9.72
N VAL A 23 -22.81 5.33 -10.69
CA VAL A 23 -22.28 4.02 -10.35
C VAL A 23 -21.32 4.38 -9.23
N GLY A 24 -21.71 4.02 -8.01
CA GLY A 24 -20.81 4.03 -6.89
C GLY A 24 -19.72 3.07 -7.29
N ALA A 25 -18.76 3.56 -8.07
CA ALA A 25 -17.40 3.12 -7.97
C ALA A 25 -17.18 3.24 -6.48
N SER A 26 -17.29 2.11 -5.80
CA SER A 26 -16.61 1.92 -4.54
C SER A 26 -15.17 2.22 -4.93
N ALA A 27 -14.81 3.51 -4.82
CA ALA A 27 -13.47 3.98 -4.89
C ALA A 27 -12.84 3.19 -3.75
N HIS A 28 -12.21 2.06 -4.12
CA HIS A 28 -11.38 1.32 -3.21
C HIS A 28 -10.51 2.39 -2.61
N SER A 29 -10.62 2.62 -1.30
CA SER A 29 -9.87 3.68 -0.63
C SER A 29 -8.41 3.52 -1.08
N LEU A 30 -7.97 4.40 -2.00
CA LEU A 30 -6.63 4.38 -2.57
C LEU A 30 -5.60 4.81 -1.52
N VAL A 31 -6.07 5.23 -0.33
CA VAL A 31 -5.25 5.35 0.86
C VAL A 31 -4.86 3.94 1.28
N ALA A 32 -3.71 3.49 0.79
CA ALA A 32 -3.07 2.27 1.26
C ALA A 32 -2.90 2.35 2.79
N THR A 33 -3.77 1.66 3.52
CA THR A 33 -3.67 1.53 4.96
C THR A 33 -2.42 0.70 5.30
N TYR A 34 -1.83 0.98 6.44
CA TYR A 34 -0.70 0.20 6.91
C TYR A 34 -1.13 -1.24 7.18
N VAL A 35 -0.37 -2.19 6.61
CA VAL A 35 -0.53 -3.63 6.84
C VAL A 35 0.79 -4.20 7.34
N THR A 36 0.74 -4.99 8.40
CA THR A 36 1.93 -5.65 8.97
C THR A 36 2.28 -6.88 8.14
N TRP A 37 3.46 -6.88 7.51
CA TRP A 37 3.97 -8.02 6.71
C TRP A 37 5.22 -8.67 7.31
N GLY A 38 5.60 -8.28 8.52
CA GLY A 38 6.79 -8.77 9.22
C GLY A 38 8.09 -8.07 8.83
N VAL A 39 8.16 -7.42 7.66
CA VAL A 39 9.22 -6.48 7.28
C VAL A 39 8.57 -5.16 6.85
N ASP A 40 9.06 -4.06 7.39
CA ASP A 40 8.59 -2.71 7.05
C ASP A 40 9.66 -1.90 6.30
N GLU A 41 9.24 -0.87 5.57
CA GLU A 41 10.08 -0.10 4.64
C GLU A 41 11.31 0.49 5.32
N TYR A 42 11.16 0.97 6.55
CA TYR A 42 12.25 1.59 7.29
C TYR A 42 13.44 0.64 7.51
N GLU A 43 13.20 -0.67 7.50
CA GLU A 43 14.21 -1.71 7.72
C GLU A 43 15.14 -1.87 6.51
N LEU A 44 14.68 -1.49 5.32
CA LEU A 44 15.43 -1.64 4.06
C LEU A 44 16.29 -0.41 3.72
N PHE A 45 15.97 0.76 4.29
CA PHE A 45 16.70 2.00 4.01
C PHE A 45 18.19 1.89 4.32
N GLY A 46 19.03 2.31 3.37
CA GLY A 46 20.47 2.32 3.49
C GLY A 46 21.15 0.97 3.29
N LEU A 47 20.39 -0.11 3.09
CA LEU A 47 20.94 -1.43 2.78
C LEU A 47 21.27 -1.56 1.29
N THR A 48 22.33 -2.29 1.01
CA THR A 48 22.67 -2.79 -0.33
C THR A 48 21.87 -4.04 -0.67
N LYS A 49 21.84 -4.42 -1.96
CA LYS A 49 21.22 -5.69 -2.40
C LYS A 49 21.79 -6.91 -1.65
N VAL A 50 23.10 -6.94 -1.43
CA VAL A 50 23.80 -8.03 -0.74
C VAL A 50 23.38 -8.11 0.72
N GLU A 51 23.29 -6.97 1.40
CA GLU A 51 22.85 -6.92 2.80
C GLU A 51 21.39 -7.36 2.93
N ILE A 52 20.51 -6.94 2.00
CA ILE A 52 19.11 -7.37 1.98
C ILE A 52 19.02 -8.89 1.80
N ALA A 53 19.73 -9.46 0.82
CA ALA A 53 19.73 -10.90 0.56
C ALA A 53 20.27 -11.71 1.75
N LYS A 54 21.23 -11.17 2.49
CA LYS A 54 21.80 -11.80 3.70
C LYS A 54 20.86 -11.69 4.90
N GLN A 55 20.33 -10.50 5.18
CA GLN A 55 19.54 -10.21 6.37
C GLN A 55 18.13 -10.78 6.30
N PHE A 56 17.52 -10.75 5.11
CA PHE A 56 16.15 -11.20 4.87
C PHE A 56 16.12 -12.47 4.01
N LYS A 57 17.14 -13.30 4.16
CA LYS A 57 17.23 -14.61 3.52
C LYS A 57 15.93 -15.39 3.78
N ASP A 58 15.39 -16.01 2.74
CA ASP A 58 14.17 -16.83 2.79
C ASP A 58 12.89 -16.04 3.18
N ILE A 59 12.96 -14.71 3.30
CA ILE A 59 11.81 -13.82 3.54
C ILE A 59 11.57 -12.93 2.31
N LEU A 60 12.64 -12.35 1.76
CA LEU A 60 12.60 -11.43 0.64
C LEU A 60 13.39 -11.98 -0.55
N GLY A 61 12.81 -11.81 -1.74
CA GLY A 61 13.46 -12.02 -3.03
C GLY A 61 13.66 -10.68 -3.75
N PHE A 62 14.54 -10.67 -4.74
CA PHE A 62 14.84 -9.50 -5.55
C PHE A 62 14.58 -9.79 -7.02
N ASP A 63 13.87 -8.89 -7.67
CA ASP A 63 13.72 -8.83 -9.12
C ASP A 63 14.60 -7.70 -9.64
N GLU A 64 15.65 -8.06 -10.37
CA GLU A 64 16.64 -7.11 -10.87
C GLU A 64 16.11 -6.20 -11.97
N GLN A 65 15.14 -6.66 -12.77
CA GLN A 65 14.61 -5.90 -13.89
C GLN A 65 13.68 -4.79 -13.39
N ASP A 66 12.87 -5.09 -12.38
CA ASP A 66 11.83 -4.19 -11.89
C ASP A 66 12.24 -3.33 -10.69
N SER A 67 13.51 -3.43 -10.24
CA SER A 67 13.96 -2.83 -8.98
C SER A 67 13.00 -3.13 -7.82
N ARG A 68 12.57 -4.38 -7.75
CA ARG A 68 11.50 -4.83 -6.87
C ARG A 68 12.02 -5.84 -5.86
N ILE A 69 11.69 -5.62 -4.60
CA ILE A 69 11.83 -6.60 -3.52
C ILE A 69 10.45 -7.22 -3.29
N PHE A 70 10.35 -8.54 -3.16
CA PHE A 70 9.07 -9.22 -2.96
C PHE A 70 9.14 -10.25 -1.84
N PHE A 71 8.01 -10.51 -1.18
CA PHE A 71 7.94 -11.53 -0.13
C PHE A 71 7.89 -12.95 -0.72
N VAL A 72 8.87 -13.79 -0.38
CA VAL A 72 8.97 -15.15 -0.93
C VAL A 72 7.97 -16.15 -0.34
N GLY A 73 7.34 -15.81 0.79
CA GLY A 73 6.26 -16.61 1.37
C GLY A 73 4.91 -16.41 0.69
N TYR A 74 4.73 -15.31 -0.04
CA TYR A 74 3.48 -15.00 -0.74
C TYR A 74 3.61 -15.45 -2.19
N ASN A 75 3.16 -16.66 -2.51
CA ASN A 75 3.12 -17.19 -3.87
C ASN A 75 1.71 -17.70 -4.18
N ARG A 76 0.93 -16.91 -4.92
CA ARG A 76 -0.39 -17.31 -5.42
C ARG A 76 -0.32 -17.36 -6.94
N ALA A 77 -0.53 -18.54 -7.53
CA ALA A 77 -0.41 -18.73 -8.97
C ALA A 77 -1.34 -17.78 -9.75
N GLY A 78 -0.80 -17.04 -10.71
CA GLY A 78 -1.53 -16.02 -11.49
C GLY A 78 -1.65 -14.65 -10.81
N PHE A 79 -1.13 -14.48 -9.60
CA PHE A 79 -1.13 -13.23 -8.86
C PHE A 79 0.32 -12.77 -8.62
N GLY A 80 0.56 -11.47 -8.68
CA GLY A 80 1.84 -10.90 -8.28
C GLY A 80 2.14 -11.16 -6.79
N ARG A 81 3.36 -10.80 -6.37
CA ARG A 81 3.79 -10.93 -4.97
C ARG A 81 3.82 -9.55 -4.30
N PRO A 82 3.29 -9.37 -3.08
CA PRO A 82 3.45 -8.10 -2.38
C PRO A 82 4.92 -7.84 -2.12
N GLY A 83 5.26 -6.57 -1.89
CA GLY A 83 6.64 -6.18 -1.66
C GLY A 83 6.84 -4.68 -1.74
N PHE A 84 7.99 -4.31 -2.31
CA PHE A 84 8.47 -2.95 -2.36
C PHE A 84 9.11 -2.68 -3.73
N LEU A 85 8.77 -1.55 -4.32
CA LEU A 85 9.59 -0.96 -5.37
C LEU A 85 10.67 -0.12 -4.68
N VAL A 86 11.92 -0.31 -5.05
CA VAL A 86 13.04 0.39 -4.42
C VAL A 86 13.86 1.17 -5.44
N THR A 87 14.32 2.34 -5.02
CA THR A 87 15.32 3.12 -5.77
C THR A 87 16.63 3.05 -5.03
N PHE A 88 17.72 2.76 -5.76
CA PHE A 88 19.07 2.75 -5.20
C PHE A 88 19.79 4.06 -5.52
N ALA A 89 20.47 4.63 -4.53
CA ALA A 89 21.47 5.68 -4.71
C ALA A 89 22.79 5.21 -4.09
N SER A 90 23.88 5.32 -4.84
CA SER A 90 25.22 4.83 -4.41
C SER A 90 25.19 3.37 -3.94
N GLY A 91 24.43 2.52 -4.64
CA GLY A 91 24.30 1.09 -4.33
C GLY A 91 23.42 0.74 -3.12
N LYS A 92 22.81 1.74 -2.45
CA LYS A 92 21.98 1.58 -1.25
C LYS A 92 20.55 2.03 -1.48
N VAL A 93 19.59 1.41 -0.81
CA VAL A 93 18.18 1.82 -0.89
C VAL A 93 17.99 3.25 -0.38
N ALA A 94 17.49 4.12 -1.25
CA ALA A 94 17.30 5.55 -1.02
C ALA A 94 15.83 5.99 -1.11
N ALA A 95 14.98 5.24 -1.80
CA ALA A 95 13.54 5.42 -1.76
C ALA A 95 12.83 4.07 -1.84
N ILE A 96 11.66 3.98 -1.23
CA ILE A 96 10.87 2.76 -1.13
C ILE A 96 9.41 3.11 -1.36
N ARG A 97 8.74 2.37 -2.23
CA ARG A 97 7.30 2.46 -2.44
C ARG A 97 6.67 1.11 -2.17
N ARG A 98 5.65 1.07 -1.32
CA ARG A 98 4.95 -0.18 -1.00
C ARG A 98 4.17 -0.69 -2.21
N LEU A 99 4.21 -2.00 -2.46
CA LEU A 99 3.48 -2.68 -3.52
C LEU A 99 2.57 -3.75 -2.90
N PHE A 100 1.27 -3.51 -2.97
CA PHE A 100 0.23 -4.45 -2.57
C PHE A 100 -0.29 -5.21 -3.79
N ILE A 101 -0.89 -6.37 -3.54
CA ILE A 101 -1.62 -7.16 -4.54
C ILE A 101 -3.04 -7.31 -4.03
N ASP A 102 -4.02 -6.89 -4.81
CA ASP A 102 -5.42 -7.05 -4.43
C ASP A 102 -5.91 -8.49 -4.66
N GLY A 103 -7.17 -8.75 -4.28
CA GLY A 103 -7.80 -10.05 -4.45
C GLY A 103 -7.97 -10.50 -5.92
N GLY A 104 -7.83 -9.57 -6.87
CA GLY A 104 -7.90 -9.77 -8.32
C GLY A 104 -6.53 -9.83 -9.02
N GLY A 105 -5.43 -9.65 -8.29
CA GLY A 105 -4.07 -9.70 -8.84
C GLY A 105 -3.51 -8.38 -9.32
N CYS A 106 -4.26 -7.28 -9.17
CA CYS A 106 -3.80 -5.95 -9.52
C CYS A 106 -2.77 -5.44 -8.52
N HIS A 107 -1.76 -4.77 -9.05
CA HIS A 107 -0.76 -4.06 -8.26
C HIS A 107 -1.35 -2.76 -7.71
N ILE A 108 -1.51 -2.67 -6.39
CA ILE A 108 -1.90 -1.42 -5.71
C ILE A 108 -0.63 -0.79 -5.15
N LEU A 109 -0.34 0.42 -5.59
CA LEU A 109 0.83 1.16 -5.15
C LEU A 109 0.50 1.98 -3.90
N GLY A 110 1.27 1.76 -2.85
CA GLY A 110 1.23 2.55 -1.63
C GLY A 110 2.02 3.86 -1.72
N PRO A 111 2.16 4.55 -0.59
CA PRO A 111 3.00 5.73 -0.48
C PRO A 111 4.46 5.43 -0.83
N THR A 112 5.15 6.46 -1.31
CA THR A 112 6.60 6.46 -1.49
C THR A 112 7.25 7.16 -0.32
N PHE A 113 8.29 6.57 0.24
CA PHE A 113 9.12 7.13 1.29
C PHE A 113 10.51 7.39 0.72
N THR A 114 11.07 8.55 1.02
CA THR A 114 12.43 8.94 0.65
C THR A 114 13.36 8.98 1.84
N THR A 115 12.80 8.91 3.05
CA THR A 115 13.58 8.85 4.28
C THR A 115 13.11 7.73 5.20
N LYS A 116 14.05 7.22 6.00
CA LYS A 116 13.76 6.26 7.07
C LYS A 116 12.77 6.82 8.10
N LYS A 117 12.79 8.13 8.33
CA LYS A 117 11.89 8.86 9.23
C LYS A 117 10.44 8.81 8.75
N GLU A 118 10.20 9.08 7.46
CA GLU A 118 8.86 9.00 6.86
C GLU A 118 8.27 7.60 6.97
N ALA A 119 9.06 6.57 6.64
CA ALA A 119 8.65 5.18 6.75
C ALA A 119 8.31 4.77 8.19
N LEU A 120 9.13 5.19 9.18
CA LEU A 120 8.85 4.95 10.60
C LEU A 120 7.56 5.64 11.05
N ASN A 121 7.35 6.90 10.65
CA ASN A 121 6.13 7.63 10.99
C ASN A 121 4.89 6.94 10.42
N PHE A 122 4.94 6.48 9.17
CA PHE A 122 3.85 5.74 8.54
C PHE A 122 3.51 4.45 9.30
N MET A 123 4.54 3.66 9.65
CA MET A 123 4.36 2.45 10.47
C MET A 123 3.75 2.77 11.83
N ILE A 124 4.25 3.79 12.53
CA ILE A 124 3.77 4.21 13.86
C ILE A 124 2.32 4.66 13.79
N GLN A 125 1.96 5.48 12.80
CA GLN A 125 0.57 5.94 12.59
C GLN A 125 -0.35 4.75 12.29
N GLY A 126 0.07 3.89 11.38
CA GLY A 126 -0.64 2.68 10.98
C GLY A 126 -0.93 1.75 12.14
N LEU A 127 0.10 1.37 12.90
CA LEU A 127 -0.06 0.56 14.11
C LEU A 127 -0.87 1.30 15.18
N SER A 128 -0.73 2.62 15.32
CA SER A 128 -1.48 3.39 16.33
C SER A 128 -2.97 3.43 16.06
N ALA A 129 -3.38 3.38 14.79
CA ALA A 129 -4.78 3.41 14.37
C ALA A 129 -5.48 2.04 14.42
N GLN A 130 -4.74 0.93 14.65
CA GLN A 130 -5.33 -0.40 14.70
C GLN A 130 -6.08 -0.63 16.03
N PRO A 131 -7.39 -0.93 16.00
CA PRO A 131 -8.18 -1.07 17.24
C PRO A 131 -7.82 -2.32 18.03
N ASN A 132 -7.45 -3.42 17.36
CA ASN A 132 -7.18 -4.72 17.98
C ASN A 132 -5.72 -5.17 17.74
N ARG A 133 -4.75 -4.39 18.24
CA ARG A 133 -3.33 -4.74 18.11
C ARG A 133 -2.98 -5.99 18.91
N SER A 134 -2.17 -6.86 18.32
CA SER A 134 -1.55 -7.97 19.05
C SER A 134 -0.41 -7.48 19.97
N ALA A 135 0.03 -8.33 20.91
CA ALA A 135 1.23 -8.05 21.71
C ALA A 135 2.48 -7.84 20.85
N LYS A 136 2.58 -8.55 19.72
CA LYS A 136 3.67 -8.39 18.74
C LYS A 136 3.62 -7.01 18.08
N ASP A 137 2.43 -6.55 17.68
CA ASP A 137 2.25 -5.23 17.09
C ASP A 137 2.56 -4.11 18.09
N GLN A 138 2.20 -4.32 19.36
CA GLN A 138 2.55 -3.39 20.44
C GLN A 138 4.06 -3.29 20.65
N ALA A 139 4.77 -4.43 20.66
CA ALA A 139 6.23 -4.44 20.76
C ALA A 139 6.90 -3.73 19.57
N ARG A 140 6.41 -3.99 18.34
CA ARG A 140 6.90 -3.32 17.12
C ARG A 140 6.66 -1.81 17.17
N LEU A 141 5.52 -1.35 17.68
CA LEU A 141 5.24 0.07 17.86
C LEU A 141 6.22 0.75 18.83
N VAL A 142 6.49 0.11 19.97
CA VAL A 142 7.46 0.62 20.96
C VAL A 142 8.84 0.72 20.35
N GLU A 143 9.29 -0.32 19.64
CA GLU A 143 10.57 -0.34 18.96
C GLU A 143 10.66 0.73 17.87
N ALA A 144 9.62 0.89 17.05
CA ALA A 144 9.57 1.90 16.00
C ALA A 144 9.70 3.32 16.58
N ARG A 145 8.99 3.63 17.67
CA ARG A 145 9.11 4.92 18.37
C ARG A 145 10.51 5.17 18.91
N LYS A 146 11.15 4.14 19.49
CA LYS A 146 12.55 4.23 19.95
C LYS A 146 13.51 4.51 18.80
N LYS A 147 13.37 3.81 17.67
CA LYS A 147 14.18 4.04 16.47
C LYS A 147 13.97 5.43 15.89
N LEU A 148 12.72 5.93 15.87
CA LEU A 148 12.42 7.28 15.40
C LEU A 148 13.09 8.34 16.28
N ALA A 149 13.04 8.21 17.61
CA ALA A 149 13.68 9.13 18.53
C ALA A 149 15.20 9.19 18.34
N ALA A 150 15.84 8.05 18.05
CA ALA A 150 17.27 7.96 17.78
C ALA A 150 17.71 8.59 16.45
N LEU A 151 16.77 8.93 15.54
CA LEU A 151 17.07 9.67 14.31
C LEU A 151 16.97 11.20 14.48
N THR A 152 16.42 11.65 15.61
CA THR A 152 16.15 13.07 15.88
C THR A 152 17.04 13.68 16.97
N GLY A 153 17.79 12.85 17.70
CA GLY A 153 18.82 13.27 18.67
C GLY A 153 20.21 13.06 18.11
#